data_AF-K2A2D9-F1
#
_entry.id   AF-K2A2D9-F1
#
_cell.length_a   1.000
_cell.length_b   1.000
_cell.length_c   1.000
_cell.angle_alpha   90.00
_cell.angle_beta   90.00
_cell.angle_gamma   90.00
#
_symmetry.space_group_name_H-M   'P 1'
#
loop_
_entity.id
_entity.type
_entity.pdbx_description
1 polymer ?
#
loop_
_entity_poly.entity_id
_entity_poly.type
_entity_poly.pdbx_seq_one_letter_code
_entity_poly.pdbx_strand_id
1 'polypeptide(L)'
;MINNNFSSRNGVSSSRGFTFVELLVVITIIGVIFSSAIVAYTSITVRSRDTKRRTDLEAIRQSLEMCRSLTGEYPTAIYSAGGISCSVTGPILLAVVPTDPKPSTNCDLLYAYDRLTTTSYTLTACQEVGGNYQVASP
;
A
#
# COMPACT_ATOMS: atom_id res chain seq x y z
N MET A 1 30.83 73.78 -20.03
CA MET A 1 31.50 72.51 -19.68
C MET A 1 30.45 71.41 -19.64
N ILE A 2 30.66 70.38 -20.46
CA ILE A 2 30.16 68.98 -20.44
C ILE A 2 28.63 68.75 -20.43
N ASN A 3 28.15 68.33 -21.61
CA ASN A 3 26.88 67.68 -21.87
C ASN A 3 27.12 66.16 -21.89
N ASN A 4 26.50 65.37 -21.00
CA ASN A 4 26.54 63.92 -21.06
C ASN A 4 25.11 63.35 -21.06
N ASN A 5 24.57 63.18 -22.27
CA ASN A 5 23.34 62.44 -22.56
C ASN A 5 23.50 60.97 -22.11
N PHE A 6 22.80 60.56 -21.05
CA PHE A 6 22.59 59.16 -20.73
C PHE A 6 21.52 58.58 -21.67
N SER A 7 21.95 58.07 -22.82
CA SER A 7 21.09 57.21 -23.64
C SER A 7 20.92 55.86 -22.94
N SER A 8 19.76 55.65 -22.31
CA SER A 8 19.31 54.34 -21.85
C SER A 8 19.20 53.39 -23.05
N ARG A 9 20.13 52.44 -23.16
CA ARG A 9 19.99 51.33 -24.11
C ARG A 9 18.94 50.37 -23.55
N ASN A 10 17.71 50.48 -24.04
CA ASN A 10 16.71 49.42 -23.87
C ASN A 10 17.21 48.18 -24.60
N GLY A 11 17.91 47.29 -23.87
CA GLY A 11 18.27 45.97 -24.35
C GLY A 11 16.99 45.17 -24.57
N VAL A 12 16.55 45.02 -25.81
CA VAL A 12 15.44 44.13 -26.17
C VAL A 12 15.84 42.71 -25.78
N SER A 13 15.18 42.15 -24.77
CA SER A 13 15.31 40.73 -24.46
C SER A 13 14.68 39.94 -25.60
N SER A 14 15.52 39.23 -26.36
CA SER A 14 15.06 38.28 -27.37
C SER A 14 14.39 37.12 -26.64
N SER A 15 13.06 37.13 -26.58
CA SER A 15 12.30 35.95 -26.16
C SER A 15 12.38 34.92 -27.28
N ARG A 16 13.14 33.85 -27.04
CA ARG A 16 13.24 32.70 -27.95
C ARG A 16 12.08 31.76 -27.60
N GLY A 17 11.13 31.62 -28.52
CA GLY A 17 10.07 30.62 -28.44
C GLY A 17 10.58 29.24 -28.88
N PHE A 18 9.92 28.18 -28.40
CA PHE A 18 10.15 26.82 -28.87
C PHE A 18 9.62 26.66 -30.30
N THR A 19 10.32 25.86 -31.10
CA THR A 19 9.91 25.44 -32.43
C THR A 19 8.88 24.31 -32.35
N PHE A 20 8.05 24.16 -33.39
CA PHE A 20 7.12 23.03 -33.49
C PHE A 20 7.82 21.67 -33.48
N VAL A 21 9.02 21.60 -34.07
CA VAL A 21 9.82 20.37 -34.11
C VAL A 21 10.33 20.01 -32.72
N GLU A 22 10.76 21.00 -31.92
CA GLU A 22 11.17 20.76 -30.52
C GLU A 22 10.01 20.22 -29.68
N LEU A 23 8.81 20.80 -29.82
CA LEU A 23 7.64 20.27 -29.12
C LEU A 23 7.28 18.86 -29.58
N LEU A 24 7.38 18.58 -30.89
CA LEU A 24 7.06 17.27 -31.47
C LEU A 24 7.99 16.18 -30.93
N VAL A 25 9.30 16.42 -30.88
CA VAL A 25 10.26 15.45 -30.35
C VAL A 25 10.05 15.19 -28.85
N VAL A 26 9.65 16.22 -28.08
CA VAL A 26 9.40 16.05 -26.65
C VAL A 26 8.18 15.17 -26.39
N ILE A 27 7.06 15.41 -27.07
CA ILE A 27 5.85 14.60 -26.87
C ILE A 27 6.04 13.16 -27.34
N THR A 28 6.85 12.92 -28.37
CA THR A 28 7.14 11.54 -28.82
C THR A 28 7.98 10.80 -27.79
N ILE A 29 9.02 11.42 -27.23
CA ILE A 29 9.84 10.82 -26.17
C ILE A 29 9.00 10.53 -24.93
N ILE A 30 8.17 11.49 -24.49
CA ILE A 30 7.26 11.29 -23.34
C ILE A 30 6.30 10.13 -23.62
N GLY A 31 5.73 10.07 -24.83
CA GLY A 31 4.81 8.99 -25.22
C GLY A 31 5.45 7.60 -25.15
N VAL A 32 6.70 7.47 -25.60
CA VAL A 32 7.43 6.19 -25.53
C VAL A 32 7.66 5.78 -24.08
N ILE A 33 8.19 6.67 -23.24
CA ILE A 33 8.46 6.35 -21.83
C ILE A 33 7.17 6.05 -21.08
N PHE A 34 6.12 6.85 -21.30
CA PHE A 34 4.84 6.73 -20.60
C PHE A 34 4.15 5.39 -20.89
N SER A 35 4.22 4.90 -22.13
CA SER A 35 3.64 3.61 -22.51
C SER A 35 4.19 2.44 -21.69
N SER A 36 5.52 2.40 -21.49
CA SER A 36 6.18 1.37 -20.67
C SER A 36 5.94 1.57 -19.17
N ALA A 37 5.87 2.82 -18.71
CA ALA A 37 5.70 3.16 -17.30
C ALA A 37 4.36 2.67 -16.73
N ILE A 38 3.27 2.70 -17.52
CA ILE A 38 1.94 2.24 -17.08
C ILE A 38 1.97 0.76 -16.72
N VAL A 39 2.55 -0.08 -17.58
CA VAL A 39 2.61 -1.54 -17.34
C VAL A 39 3.41 -1.84 -16.08
N ALA A 40 4.58 -1.19 -15.92
CA ALA A 40 5.38 -1.33 -14.71
C ALA A 40 4.61 -0.88 -13.46
N TYR A 41 3.94 0.28 -13.52
CA TYR A 41 3.17 0.83 -12.40
C TYR A 41 2.08 -0.13 -11.91
N THR A 42 1.29 -0.69 -12.82
CA THR A 42 0.23 -1.64 -12.44
C THR A 42 0.80 -2.85 -11.68
N SER A 43 1.89 -3.45 -12.17
CA SER A 43 2.55 -4.58 -11.51
C SER A 43 3.09 -4.24 -10.11
N ILE A 44 3.64 -3.03 -9.94
CA ILE A 44 4.18 -2.56 -8.66
C ILE A 44 3.06 -2.34 -7.65
N THR A 45 1.96 -1.72 -8.05
CA THR A 45 0.82 -1.50 -7.13
C THR A 45 0.18 -2.80 -6.67
N VAL A 46 0.13 -3.82 -7.53
CA VAL A 46 -0.37 -5.16 -7.17
C VAL A 46 0.54 -5.79 -6.11
N ARG A 47 1.85 -5.81 -6.36
CA ARG A 47 2.83 -6.35 -5.40
C ARG A 47 2.82 -5.58 -4.07
N SER A 48 2.69 -4.26 -4.10
CA SER A 48 2.62 -3.43 -2.90
C SER A 48 1.39 -3.77 -2.04
N ARG A 49 0.23 -4.01 -2.66
CA ARG A 49 -0.98 -4.47 -1.97
C ARG A 49 -0.79 -5.86 -1.37
N ASP A 50 -0.20 -6.79 -2.12
CA ASP A 50 0.12 -8.13 -1.61
C ASP A 50 1.11 -8.09 -0.43
N THR A 51 2.14 -7.25 -0.48
CA THR A 51 3.05 -7.03 0.64
C THR A 51 2.30 -6.48 1.85
N LYS A 52 1.42 -5.48 1.65
CA LYS A 52 0.59 -4.95 2.73
C LYS A 52 -0.28 -6.02 3.37
N ARG A 53 -0.91 -6.91 2.58
CA ARG A 53 -1.68 -8.04 3.10
C ARG A 53 -0.87 -8.97 3.99
N ARG A 54 0.38 -9.26 3.60
CA ARG A 54 1.30 -10.07 4.42
C ARG A 54 1.66 -9.36 5.73
N THR A 55 1.97 -8.07 5.67
CA THR A 55 2.26 -7.27 6.88
C THR A 55 1.06 -7.22 7.82
N ASP A 56 -0.14 -7.08 7.28
CA ASP A 56 -1.38 -7.05 8.06
C ASP A 56 -1.61 -8.43 8.75
N LEU A 57 -1.37 -9.56 8.07
CA LEU A 57 -1.43 -10.89 8.70
C LEU A 57 -0.41 -11.07 9.82
N GLU A 58 0.81 -10.57 9.65
CA GLU A 58 1.84 -10.63 10.70
C GLU A 58 1.44 -9.82 11.94
N ALA A 59 0.82 -8.65 11.76
CA ALA A 59 0.29 -7.87 12.87
C ALA A 59 -0.83 -8.65 13.62
N ILE A 60 -1.75 -9.28 12.88
CA ILE A 60 -2.80 -10.14 13.47
C ILE A 60 -2.17 -11.29 14.25
N ARG A 61 -1.19 -12.00 13.66
CA ARG A 61 -0.45 -13.08 14.32
C ARG A 61 0.18 -12.62 15.63
N GLN A 62 0.88 -11.50 15.64
CA GLN A 62 1.51 -10.98 16.86
C GLN A 62 0.48 -10.75 17.98
N SER A 63 -0.67 -10.19 17.65
CA SER A 63 -1.76 -9.98 18.61
C SER A 63 -2.39 -11.29 19.08
N LEU A 64 -2.53 -12.29 18.22
CA LEU A 64 -2.99 -13.64 18.58
C LEU A 64 -2.01 -14.34 19.53
N GLU A 65 -0.70 -14.28 19.25
CA GLU A 65 0.32 -14.87 20.11
C GLU A 65 0.36 -14.19 21.49
N MET A 66 0.26 -12.87 21.52
CA MET A 66 0.14 -12.13 22.78
C MET A 66 -1.14 -12.55 23.53
N CYS A 67 -2.25 -12.77 22.84
CA CYS A 67 -3.50 -13.24 23.45
C CYS A 67 -3.35 -14.61 24.11
N ARG A 68 -2.70 -15.55 23.42
CA ARG A 68 -2.39 -16.87 23.95
C ARG A 68 -1.42 -16.79 25.12
N SER A 69 -0.44 -15.89 25.08
CA SER A 69 0.48 -15.67 26.20
C SER A 69 -0.23 -15.19 27.46
N LEU A 70 -1.36 -14.48 27.34
CA LEU A 70 -2.13 -13.97 28.48
C LEU A 70 -3.18 -14.97 29.00
N THR A 71 -3.81 -15.73 28.11
CA THR A 71 -4.99 -16.57 28.44
C THR A 71 -4.74 -18.07 28.35
N GLY A 72 -3.62 -18.49 27.75
CA GLY A 72 -3.33 -19.88 27.42
C GLY A 72 -3.94 -20.36 26.11
N GLU A 73 -4.88 -19.60 25.52
CA GLU A 73 -5.64 -20.00 24.33
C GLU A 73 -5.72 -18.88 23.28
N TYR A 74 -5.96 -19.24 22.03
CA TYR A 74 -6.32 -18.30 20.98
C TYR A 74 -7.81 -17.94 21.03
N PRO A 75 -8.20 -16.72 20.63
CA PRO A 75 -9.60 -16.29 20.63
C PRO A 75 -10.48 -17.17 19.73
N THR A 76 -11.77 -17.30 20.06
CA THR A 76 -12.71 -18.08 19.23
C THR A 76 -13.02 -17.39 17.90
N ALA A 77 -12.94 -16.06 17.87
CA ALA A 77 -13.20 -15.25 16.70
C ALA A 77 -12.38 -13.95 16.74
N ILE A 78 -12.12 -13.38 15.57
CA ILE A 78 -11.61 -12.03 15.38
C ILE A 78 -12.64 -11.21 14.61
N TYR A 79 -12.76 -9.91 14.92
CA TYR A 79 -13.76 -9.06 14.29
C TYR A 79 -13.10 -7.88 13.60
N SER A 80 -13.49 -7.60 12.35
CA SER A 80 -12.97 -6.47 11.56
C SER A 80 -13.02 -5.14 12.34
N ALA A 81 -14.17 -4.81 12.93
CA ALA A 81 -14.38 -3.58 13.69
C ALA A 81 -14.19 -3.74 15.22
N GLY A 82 -14.22 -4.98 15.72
CA GLY A 82 -14.07 -5.28 17.15
C GLY A 82 -12.64 -5.61 17.58
N GLY A 83 -11.72 -5.71 16.61
CA GLY A 83 -10.33 -6.05 16.88
C GLY A 83 -10.16 -7.49 17.36
N ILE A 84 -9.05 -7.71 18.07
CA ILE A 84 -8.74 -9.00 18.70
C ILE A 84 -8.82 -8.80 20.21
N SER A 85 -9.89 -9.33 20.81
CA SER A 85 -10.12 -9.30 22.25
C SER A 85 -9.91 -10.69 22.86
N CYS A 86 -9.11 -10.77 23.91
CA CYS A 86 -8.94 -11.98 24.70
C CYS A 86 -10.07 -12.11 25.73
N SER A 87 -10.42 -13.33 26.15
CA SER A 87 -11.47 -13.57 27.17
C SER A 87 -11.03 -13.22 28.61
N VAL A 88 -10.16 -12.24 28.77
CA VAL A 88 -9.72 -11.68 30.05
C VAL A 88 -9.93 -10.17 30.02
N THR A 89 -10.25 -9.58 31.17
CA THR A 89 -10.20 -8.12 31.35
C THR A 89 -8.74 -7.69 31.18
N GLY A 90 -8.35 -7.34 29.96
CA GLY A 90 -6.97 -7.10 29.57
C GLY A 90 -6.85 -6.09 28.43
N PRO A 91 -5.63 -5.63 28.12
CA PRO A 91 -5.41 -4.59 27.12
C PRO A 91 -5.85 -5.08 25.73
N ILE A 92 -6.49 -4.20 24.97
CA ILE A 92 -6.81 -4.43 23.55
C ILE A 92 -5.49 -4.54 22.79
N LEU A 93 -5.20 -5.73 22.25
CA LEU A 93 -3.92 -6.05 21.62
C LEU A 93 -3.89 -5.64 20.14
N LEU A 94 -5.05 -5.58 19.52
CA LEU A 94 -5.27 -4.97 18.21
C LEU A 94 -6.65 -4.33 18.21
N ALA A 95 -6.70 -3.00 18.13
CA ALA A 95 -7.97 -2.26 18.23
C ALA A 95 -8.84 -2.39 16.98
N VAL A 96 -8.22 -2.57 15.81
CA VAL A 96 -8.90 -2.75 14.53
C VAL A 96 -8.09 -3.75 13.71
N VAL A 97 -8.74 -4.78 13.20
CA VAL A 97 -8.09 -5.67 12.20
C VAL A 97 -7.94 -4.86 10.92
N PRO A 98 -6.73 -4.80 10.31
CA PRO A 98 -6.51 -4.04 9.10
C PRO A 98 -7.54 -4.39 8.02
N THR A 99 -7.99 -3.38 7.28
CA THR A 99 -8.86 -3.57 6.13
C THR A 99 -8.03 -3.78 4.87
N ASP A 100 -8.40 -4.74 4.02
CA ASP A 100 -7.75 -4.95 2.73
C ASP A 100 -7.80 -3.65 1.89
N PRO A 101 -6.65 -3.18 1.35
CA PRO A 101 -6.58 -2.01 0.48
C PRO A 101 -7.51 -2.04 -0.74
N LYS A 102 -7.89 -3.22 -1.21
CA LYS A 102 -8.84 -3.39 -2.31
C LYS A 102 -9.62 -4.68 -2.09
N PRO A 103 -10.92 -4.62 -1.75
CA PRO A 103 -11.75 -5.82 -1.69
C PRO A 103 -11.69 -6.51 -3.06
N SER A 104 -11.12 -7.71 -3.09
CA SER A 104 -10.98 -8.47 -4.32
C SER A 104 -12.31 -9.09 -4.69
N THR A 105 -12.70 -9.04 -5.98
CA THR A 105 -13.89 -9.73 -6.49
C THR A 105 -13.76 -11.26 -6.46
N ASN A 106 -12.56 -11.78 -6.22
CA ASN A 106 -12.21 -13.19 -6.38
C ASN A 106 -12.14 -13.96 -5.05
N CYS A 107 -12.34 -13.26 -3.92
CA CYS A 107 -12.16 -13.84 -2.60
C CYS A 107 -13.17 -13.18 -1.65
N ASP A 108 -14.18 -13.93 -1.26
CA ASP A 108 -15.30 -13.48 -0.42
C ASP A 108 -14.89 -13.15 1.03
N LEU A 109 -13.70 -13.58 1.46
CA LEU A 109 -13.22 -13.44 2.84
C LEU A 109 -12.04 -12.47 2.94
N LEU A 110 -12.35 -11.30 3.49
CA LEU A 110 -11.41 -10.37 4.10
C LEU A 110 -10.69 -11.10 5.24
N TYR A 111 -9.36 -11.26 5.16
CA TYR A 111 -8.50 -11.96 6.15
C TYR A 111 -9.20 -13.08 6.95
N ALA A 112 -9.20 -14.31 6.44
CA ALA A 112 -9.86 -15.43 7.13
C ALA A 112 -9.03 -15.91 8.33
N TYR A 113 -9.73 -16.18 9.44
CA TYR A 113 -9.16 -16.75 10.66
C TYR A 113 -9.90 -18.03 11.00
N ASP A 114 -9.19 -19.15 10.93
CA ASP A 114 -9.71 -20.47 11.26
C ASP A 114 -9.00 -20.98 12.50
N ARG A 115 -9.71 -20.99 13.62
CA ARG A 115 -9.23 -21.61 14.84
C ARG A 115 -9.45 -23.13 14.75
N LEU A 116 -8.36 -23.89 14.71
CA LEU A 116 -8.39 -25.36 14.60
C LEU A 116 -8.52 -26.03 15.97
N THR A 117 -7.83 -25.49 16.97
CA THR A 117 -7.90 -25.93 18.37
C THR A 117 -7.82 -24.71 19.30
N THR A 118 -7.80 -24.91 20.62
CA THR A 118 -7.54 -23.81 21.58
C THR A 118 -6.13 -23.23 21.42
N THR A 119 -5.19 -23.98 20.85
CA THR A 119 -3.77 -23.62 20.76
C THR A 119 -3.22 -23.69 19.32
N SER A 120 -4.09 -23.74 18.31
CA SER A 120 -3.69 -23.67 16.91
C SER A 120 -4.70 -22.94 16.04
N TYR A 121 -4.20 -22.23 15.03
CA TYR A 121 -5.02 -21.50 14.06
C TYR A 121 -4.32 -21.39 12.70
N THR A 122 -5.09 -21.01 11.69
CA THR A 122 -4.62 -20.57 10.38
C THR A 122 -5.21 -19.21 10.01
N LEU A 123 -4.36 -18.31 9.52
CA LEU A 123 -4.72 -17.04 8.92
C LEU A 123 -4.52 -17.11 7.41
N THR A 124 -5.51 -16.63 6.65
CA THR A 124 -5.45 -16.65 5.19
C THR A 124 -5.75 -15.27 4.63
N ALA A 125 -4.89 -14.78 3.74
CA ALA A 125 -5.13 -13.59 2.93
C ALA A 125 -5.13 -13.96 1.45
N CYS A 126 -6.09 -13.42 0.69
CA CYS A 126 -6.10 -13.60 -0.75
C CYS A 126 -5.10 -12.64 -1.42
N GLN A 127 -4.18 -13.17 -2.23
CA GLN A 127 -3.25 -12.36 -3.00
C GLN A 127 -3.83 -12.07 -4.39
N GLU A 128 -3.53 -10.89 -4.92
CA GLU A 128 -3.87 -10.56 -6.29
C GLU A 128 -3.01 -11.34 -7.30
N VAL A 129 -1.83 -11.79 -6.86
CA VAL A 129 -0.94 -12.68 -7.61
C VAL A 129 -0.56 -13.87 -6.74
N GLY A 130 -0.84 -15.08 -7.21
CA GLY A 130 -0.36 -16.31 -6.55
C GLY A 130 -1.34 -17.01 -5.59
N GLY A 131 -2.63 -16.67 -5.63
CA GLY A 131 -3.67 -17.37 -4.86
C GLY A 131 -3.70 -16.95 -3.39
N ASN A 132 -3.82 -17.91 -2.47
CA ASN A 132 -3.93 -17.62 -1.03
C ASN A 132 -2.56 -17.64 -0.35
N TYR A 133 -2.29 -16.63 0.46
CA TYR A 133 -1.16 -16.60 1.38
C TYR A 133 -1.65 -16.98 2.77
N GLN A 134 -1.01 -17.98 3.38
CA GLN A 134 -1.43 -18.54 4.66
C GLN A 134 -0.30 -18.47 5.69
N VAL A 135 -0.67 -18.17 6.93
CA VAL A 135 0.21 -18.17 8.10
C VAL A 135 -0.47 -18.99 9.19
N ALA A 136 0.27 -19.88 9.84
CA ALA A 136 -0.25 -20.72 10.92
C ALA A 136 0.38 -20.34 12.26
N SER A 137 -0.25 -20.79 13.35
CA SER A 137 0.39 -20.79 14.67
C SER A 137 1.74 -21.51 14.63
N PRO A 138 2.75 -21.04 15.39
CA PRO A 138 4.06 -21.69 15.48
C PRO A 138 4.00 -23.11 16.06
#